data_AF-A0A962IHB0-F1
#
_entry.id   AF-A0A962IHB0-F1
#
_cell.length_a   1.000
_cell.length_b   1.000
_cell.length_c   1.000
_cell.angle_alpha   90.00
_cell.angle_beta   90.00
_cell.angle_gamma   90.00
#
_symmetry.space_group_name_H-M   'P 1'
#
loop_
_entity.id
_entity.type
_entity.pdbx_description
1 polymer ?
#
loop_
_entity_poly.entity_id
_entity_poly.type
_entity_poly.pdbx_seq_one_letter_code
_entity_poly.pdbx_strand_id
1 'polypeptide(L)'
;MSMISVPVSFGELLDKMSILEIKLERIGDQTKRANVARELDALRVTWSHAPESQQDIAEVMAQLKRVNEQLWEIEDEIRDLEREQRFDARFIELARSVYIT
;
A
#
# COMPACT_ATOMS: atom_id res chain seq x y z
N MET A 1 4.74 20.98 -1.01
CA MET A 1 4.19 19.93 -1.89
C MET A 1 2.94 20.51 -2.53
N SER A 2 2.88 20.58 -3.86
CA SER A 2 1.70 21.09 -4.56
C SER A 2 0.60 20.01 -4.53
N MET A 3 -0.64 20.39 -4.21
CA MET A 3 -1.77 19.46 -4.15
C MET A 3 -2.61 19.55 -5.42
N ILE A 4 -3.09 18.39 -5.87
CA ILE A 4 -4.06 18.26 -6.96
C ILE A 4 -5.22 17.40 -6.46
N SER A 5 -6.44 17.71 -6.91
CA SER A 5 -7.64 16.92 -6.61
C SER A 5 -8.05 16.15 -7.86
N VAL A 6 -8.34 14.86 -7.68
CA VAL A 6 -8.87 13.97 -8.72
C VAL A 6 -10.01 13.16 -8.12
N PRO A 7 -11.11 12.93 -8.86
CA PRO A 7 -12.14 12.00 -8.43
C PRO A 7 -11.59 10.58 -8.50
N VAL A 8 -11.77 9.82 -7.42
CA VAL A 8 -11.39 8.41 -7.30
C VAL A 8 -12.50 7.64 -6.59
N SER A 9 -12.49 6.32 -6.71
CA SER A 9 -13.40 5.47 -5.96
C SER A 9 -13.01 5.39 -4.47
N PHE A 10 -13.95 4.99 -3.60
CA PHE A 10 -13.62 4.70 -2.19
C PHE A 10 -12.61 3.55 -2.06
N GLY A 11 -12.69 2.54 -2.93
CA GLY A 11 -11.76 1.42 -2.94
C GLY A 11 -10.32 1.87 -3.16
N GLU A 12 -10.07 2.74 -4.14
CA GLU A 12 -8.73 3.29 -4.40
C GLU A 12 -8.21 4.16 -3.23
N LEU A 13 -9.09 4.92 -2.58
CA LEU A 13 -8.72 5.69 -1.39
C LEU A 13 -8.27 4.76 -0.24
N LEU A 14 -9.09 3.75 0.06
CA LEU A 14 -8.85 2.79 1.15
C LEU A 14 -7.63 1.90 0.87
N ASP A 15 -7.44 1.48 -0.37
CA ASP A 15 -6.24 0.75 -0.82
C ASP A 15 -4.98 1.58 -0.56
N LYS A 16 -4.97 2.83 -1.03
CA LYS A 16 -3.85 3.75 -0.80
C LYS A 16 -3.59 3.97 0.69
N MET A 17 -4.63 4.12 1.51
CA MET A 17 -4.49 4.22 2.96
C MET A 17 -3.80 2.97 3.54
N SER A 18 -4.23 1.77 3.15
CA SER A 18 -3.65 0.52 3.64
C SER A 18 -2.17 0.37 3.27
N ILE A 19 -1.78 0.78 2.05
CA ILE A 19 -0.36 0.78 1.61
C ILE A 19 0.46 1.76 2.45
N LEU A 20 -0.07 2.95 2.76
CA LEU A 20 0.63 3.94 3.59
C LEU A 20 0.78 3.47 5.04
N GLU A 21 -0.19 2.73 5.58
CA GLU A 21 -0.07 2.08 6.90
C GLU A 21 1.07 1.06 6.93
N ILE A 22 1.16 0.18 5.94
CA ILE A 22 2.27 -0.78 5.80
C ILE A 22 3.61 -0.03 5.67
N LYS A 23 3.66 1.06 4.91
CA LYS A 23 4.88 1.90 4.80
C LYS A 23 5.29 2.49 6.16
N LEU A 24 4.34 2.93 6.98
CA LEU A 24 4.64 3.39 8.34
C LEU A 24 5.12 2.28 9.27
N GLU A 25 4.80 1.02 8.99
CA GLU A 25 5.27 -0.10 9.78
C GLU A 25 6.68 -0.54 9.36
N ARG A 26 6.96 -0.54 8.04
CA ARG A 26 8.17 -1.15 7.48
C ARG A 26 9.31 -0.17 7.15
N ILE A 27 9.02 1.10 6.88
CA ILE A 27 10.09 2.06 6.54
C ILE A 27 10.81 2.51 7.81
N GLY A 28 12.13 2.30 7.86
CA GLY A 28 12.98 2.79 8.97
C GLY A 28 13.41 4.25 8.85
N ASP A 29 13.44 4.83 7.64
CA ASP A 29 13.86 6.21 7.40
C ASP A 29 12.84 7.22 7.95
N GLN A 30 13.25 8.02 8.95
CA GLN A 30 12.36 8.94 9.67
C GLN A 30 11.77 10.04 8.77
N THR A 31 12.54 10.54 7.80
CA THR A 31 12.08 11.58 6.88
C THR A 31 10.99 11.05 5.96
N LYS A 32 11.18 9.84 5.42
CA LYS A 32 10.17 9.14 4.62
C LYS A 32 8.93 8.81 5.45
N ARG A 33 9.09 8.31 6.68
CA ARG A 33 7.97 8.07 7.60
C ARG A 33 7.14 9.33 7.85
N ALA A 34 7.78 10.47 8.08
CA ALA A 34 7.09 11.75 8.28
C ALA A 34 6.30 12.20 7.03
N ASN A 35 6.81 11.93 5.83
CA ASN A 35 6.07 12.18 4.59
C ASN A 35 4.84 11.27 4.47
N VAL A 36 5.01 9.97 4.73
CA VAL A 36 3.94 8.97 4.68
C VAL A 36 2.84 9.28 5.70
N ALA A 37 3.21 9.63 6.93
CA ALA A 37 2.26 9.99 7.98
C ALA A 37 1.38 11.19 7.57
N ARG A 38 1.99 12.26 7.05
CA ARG A 38 1.24 13.41 6.54
C ARG A 38 0.28 13.06 5.42
N GLU A 39 0.70 12.18 4.51
CA GLU A 39 -0.16 11.73 3.41
C GLU A 39 -1.33 10.90 3.94
N LEU A 40 -1.07 9.93 4.82
CA LEU A 40 -2.09 9.10 5.44
C LEU A 40 -3.11 9.93 6.23
N ASP A 41 -2.66 10.90 7.00
CA ASP A 41 -3.53 11.81 7.75
C ASP A 41 -4.45 12.60 6.83
N ALA A 42 -3.95 13.10 5.69
CA ALA A 42 -4.76 13.80 4.70
C ALA A 42 -5.86 12.90 4.09
N LEU A 43 -5.54 11.63 3.83
CA LEU A 43 -6.53 10.67 3.33
C LEU A 43 -7.55 10.28 4.40
N ARG A 44 -7.13 10.10 5.67
CA ARG A 44 -8.03 9.84 6.81
C ARG A 44 -9.01 10.98 7.04
N VAL A 45 -8.53 12.23 6.94
CA VAL A 45 -9.41 13.41 6.98
C VAL A 45 -10.39 13.39 5.81
N THR A 46 -9.94 13.08 4.59
CA THR A 46 -10.86 12.98 3.45
C THR A 46 -11.93 11.91 3.67
N TRP A 47 -11.53 10.72 4.15
CA TRP A 47 -12.44 9.61 4.44
C TRP A 47 -13.47 9.96 5.52
N SER A 48 -13.06 10.62 6.61
CA SER A 48 -13.97 10.95 7.72
C SER A 48 -15.09 11.92 7.34
N HIS A 49 -14.97 12.63 6.22
CA HIS A 49 -16.03 13.50 5.69
C HIS A 49 -17.01 12.76 4.76
N ALA A 50 -16.69 11.53 4.31
CA ALA A 50 -17.58 10.72 3.50
C ALA A 50 -18.67 10.07 4.38
N PRO A 51 -19.96 10.12 4.01
CA PRO A 51 -21.03 9.40 4.72
C PRO A 51 -20.75 7.90 4.90
N GLU A 52 -20.07 7.29 3.93
CA GLU A 52 -19.68 5.88 3.89
C GLU A 52 -18.69 5.51 5.00
N SER A 53 -18.00 6.49 5.62
CA SER A 53 -17.10 6.25 6.76
C SER A 53 -17.78 5.73 8.02
N GLN A 54 -19.11 5.79 8.07
CA GLN A 54 -19.91 5.20 9.15
C GLN A 54 -20.12 3.69 9.00
N GLN A 55 -19.80 3.12 7.83
CA GLN A 55 -19.89 1.68 7.60
C GLN A 55 -18.77 0.96 8.35
N ASP A 56 -19.08 -0.18 8.97
CA ASP A 56 -18.05 -1.05 9.53
C ASP A 56 -17.35 -1.80 8.39
N ILE A 57 -16.14 -1.34 8.07
CA ILE A 57 -15.27 -1.91 7.06
C ILE A 57 -14.01 -2.53 7.67
N ALA A 58 -13.96 -2.72 9.00
CA ALA A 58 -12.74 -3.12 9.69
C ALA A 58 -12.21 -4.47 9.18
N GLU A 59 -13.11 -5.44 8.96
CA GLU A 59 -12.72 -6.76 8.43
C GLU A 59 -12.18 -6.67 7.00
N VAL A 60 -12.87 -5.93 6.13
CA VAL A 60 -12.47 -5.75 4.73
C VAL A 60 -11.13 -5.00 4.64
N MET A 61 -10.93 -3.97 5.47
CA MET A 61 -9.65 -3.27 5.58
C MET A 61 -8.52 -4.19 6.05
N ALA A 62 -8.79 -5.07 7.01
CA ALA A 62 -7.80 -6.04 7.47
C ALA A 62 -7.47 -7.07 6.37
N GLN A 63 -8.46 -7.50 5.58
CA GLN A 63 -8.24 -8.37 4.41
C GLN A 63 -7.39 -7.67 3.34
N LEU A 64 -7.74 -6.43 2.99
CA LEU A 64 -7.02 -5.61 2.02
C LEU A 64 -5.57 -5.38 2.45
N LYS A 65 -5.35 -5.03 3.73
CA LYS A 65 -4.01 -4.87 4.27
C LYS A 65 -3.18 -6.15 4.16
N ARG A 66 -3.75 -7.32 4.47
CA ARG A 66 -3.05 -8.61 4.32
C ARG A 66 -2.61 -8.88 2.90
N VAL A 67 -3.47 -8.63 1.91
CA VAL A 67 -3.11 -8.77 0.48
C VAL A 67 -1.97 -7.82 0.13
N ASN A 68 -2.07 -6.55 0.55
CA ASN A 68 -1.01 -5.56 0.31
C ASN A 68 0.32 -5.90 1.02
N GLU A 69 0.28 -6.56 2.18
CA GLU A 69 1.48 -7.09 2.84
C GLU A 69 2.11 -8.24 2.05
N GLN A 70 1.31 -9.16 1.52
CA GLN A 70 1.81 -10.25 0.68
C GLN A 70 2.45 -9.72 -0.61
N LEU A 71 1.81 -8.75 -1.27
CA LEU A 71 2.38 -8.06 -2.44
C LEU A 71 3.68 -7.33 -2.09
N TRP A 72 3.78 -6.74 -0.89
CA TRP A 72 5.01 -6.12 -0.43
C TRP A 72 6.16 -7.13 -0.32
N GLU A 73 5.94 -8.30 0.27
CA GLU A 73 6.99 -9.34 0.38
C GLU A 73 7.44 -9.82 -0.99
N ILE A 74 6.49 -10.10 -1.90
CA ILE A 74 6.80 -10.52 -3.28
C ILE A 74 7.67 -9.48 -3.98
N GLU A 75 7.29 -8.21 -3.88
CA GLU A 75 8.02 -7.11 -4.49
C GLU A 75 9.41 -6.89 -3.85
N ASP A 76 9.57 -7.13 -2.55
CA ASP A 76 10.87 -7.04 -1.88
C ASP A 76 11.82 -8.15 -2.35
N GLU A 77 11.33 -9.39 -2.45
CA GLU A 77 12.08 -10.50 -3.04
C GLU A 77 12.48 -10.24 -4.50
N ILE A 78 11.57 -9.66 -5.31
CA ILE A 78 11.88 -9.27 -6.69
C ILE A 78 13.00 -8.22 -6.72
N ARG A 79 12.97 -7.22 -5.84
CA ARG A 79 14.01 -6.18 -5.78
C ARG A 79 15.38 -6.72 -5.37
N ASP A 80 15.41 -7.71 -4.49
CA ASP A 80 16.66 -8.36 -4.11
C ASP A 80 17.26 -9.16 -5.27
N LEU A 81 16.43 -9.92 -6.01
CA LEU A 81 16.87 -10.60 -7.24
C LEU A 81 17.32 -9.61 -8.33
N GLU A 82 16.62 -8.50 -8.51
CA GLU A 82 16.99 -7.42 -9.44
C GLU A 82 18.36 -6.82 -9.07
N ARG A 83 18.61 -6.57 -7.78
CA ARG A 83 19.90 -6.05 -7.28
C ARG A 83 21.05 -7.02 -7.57
N GLU A 84 20.77 -8.32 -7.55
CA GLU A 84 21.70 -9.40 -7.94
C GLU A 84 21.75 -9.65 -9.46
N GLN A 85 20.90 -8.98 -10.25
CA GLN A 85 20.68 -9.22 -11.68
C GLN A 85 20.31 -10.68 -12.02
N ARG A 86 19.57 -11.34 -11.12
CA ARG A 86 19.17 -12.74 -11.24
C ARG A 86 17.76 -12.87 -11.83
N PHE A 87 17.72 -13.02 -13.14
CA PHE A 87 16.48 -13.17 -13.92
C PHE A 87 16.17 -14.63 -14.24
N ASP A 88 16.16 -15.47 -13.21
CA ASP A 88 15.99 -16.91 -13.33
C ASP A 88 14.50 -17.35 -13.15
N ALA A 89 14.27 -18.65 -13.06
CA ALA A 89 12.92 -19.20 -12.88
C ALA A 89 12.22 -18.68 -11.61
N ARG A 90 12.97 -18.38 -10.54
CA ARG A 90 12.40 -17.85 -9.31
C ARG A 90 11.91 -16.41 -9.50
N PHE A 91 12.66 -15.59 -10.24
CA PHE A 91 12.20 -14.24 -10.60
C PHE A 91 10.88 -14.29 -11.38
N ILE A 92 10.77 -15.19 -12.36
CA ILE A 92 9.55 -15.37 -13.17
C ILE A 92 8.38 -15.85 -12.28
N GLU A 93 8.63 -16.80 -11.37
CA GLU A 93 7.62 -17.30 -10.43
C GLU A 93 7.07 -16.18 -9.56
N LEU A 94 7.95 -15.39 -8.93
CA LEU A 94 7.57 -14.25 -8.08
C LEU A 94 6.79 -13.21 -8.86
N ALA A 95 7.27 -12.80 -10.03
CA ALA A 95 6.57 -11.84 -10.89
C ALA A 95 5.16 -12.31 -11.29
N ARG A 96 4.96 -13.63 -11.45
CA ARG A 96 3.65 -14.21 -11.72
C ARG A 96 2.75 -14.31 -10.48
N SER A 97 3.33 -14.51 -9.29
CA SER A 97 2.58 -14.61 -8.03
C SER A 97 1.79 -13.34 -7.69
N VAL A 98 2.25 -12.17 -8.16
CA VAL A 98 1.54 -10.88 -8.06
C VAL A 98 0.10 -10.96 -8.59
N TYR A 99 -0.16 -11.72 -9.64
CA TYR A 99 -1.48 -11.82 -10.28
C TYR A 99 -2.42 -12.84 -9.62
N ILE A 100 -1.94 -13.59 -8.64
CA ILE A 100 -2.66 -14.71 -8.01
C ILE A 100 -2.91 -14.43 -6.51
N THR A 101 -2.24 -13.42 -5.96
CA THR A 101 -2.33 -12.99 -4.56
C THR A 101 -3.67 -12.35 -4.25
#